data_AF-A0A520GJ86-F1
#
_entry.id   AF-A0A520GJ86-F1
#
_cell.length_a   1.000
_cell.length_b   1.000
_cell.length_c   1.000
_cell.angle_alpha   90.00
_cell.angle_beta   90.00
_cell.angle_gamma   90.00
#
_symmetry.space_group_name_H-M   'P 1'
#
loop_
_entity.id
_entity.type
_entity.pdbx_description
1 polymer ?
#
loop_
_entity_poly.entity_id
_entity_poly.type
_entity_poly.pdbx_seq_one_letter_code
_entity_poly.pdbx_strand_id
1 'polypeptide(L)'
;MTYTFASATILLLLICDPLGNIPIFANALRHVAPERRARVILREVSIAFGLLLAFMFVGDRFLRVMGLSGLSLQIAGAVVL
;
A
#
# COMPACT_ATOMS: atom_id res chain seq x y z
N MET A 1 14.54 -7.79 -20.63
CA MET A 1 14.16 -8.69 -19.52
C MET A 1 12.71 -9.07 -19.69
N THR A 2 12.44 -10.25 -20.24
CA THR A 2 11.09 -10.73 -20.51
C THR A 2 10.46 -11.15 -19.19
N TYR A 3 9.71 -10.25 -18.54
CA TYR A 3 8.91 -10.64 -17.38
C TYR A 3 7.84 -11.62 -17.87
N THR A 4 8.03 -12.90 -17.60
CA THR A 4 6.99 -13.90 -17.83
C THR A 4 5.80 -13.57 -16.93
N PHE A 5 4.58 -13.78 -17.42
CA PHE A 5 3.34 -13.55 -16.66
C PHE A 5 3.39 -14.14 -15.23
N ALA A 6 4.02 -15.30 -15.07
CA ALA A 6 4.26 -15.93 -13.78
C ALA A 6 5.18 -15.10 -12.84
N SER A 7 6.27 -14.54 -13.36
CA SER A 7 7.19 -13.69 -12.57
C SER A 7 6.49 -12.41 -12.11
N ALA A 8 5.74 -11.74 -13.00
CA ALA A 8 4.96 -10.55 -12.63
C ALA A 8 3.90 -10.87 -11.56
N THR A 9 3.24 -12.03 -11.67
CA THR A 9 2.25 -12.49 -10.69
C THR A 9 2.88 -12.73 -9.34
N ILE A 10 3.99 -13.47 -9.28
CA ILE A 10 4.72 -13.75 -8.03
C ILE A 10 5.20 -12.45 -7.38
N LEU A 11 5.75 -11.52 -8.18
CA LEU A 11 6.25 -10.25 -7.67
C LEU A 11 5.12 -9.38 -7.07
N LEU A 12 3.98 -9.29 -7.75
CA LEU A 12 2.80 -8.59 -7.24
C LEU A 12 2.23 -9.26 -5.99
N LEU A 13 2.22 -10.58 -5.93
CA LEU A 13 1.73 -11.33 -4.78
C LEU A 13 2.64 -11.10 -3.56
N LEU A 14 3.95 -11.04 -3.77
CA LEU A 14 4.92 -10.74 -2.73
C LEU A 14 4.80 -9.27 -2.26
N ILE A 15 4.70 -8.31 -3.18
CA ILE A 15 4.57 -6.87 -2.85
C ILE A 15 3.26 -6.58 -2.12
N CYS A 16 2.15 -7.22 -2.48
CA CYS A 16 0.86 -7.01 -1.82
C CYS A 16 0.78 -7.68 -0.44
N ASP A 17 1.70 -8.59 -0.11
CA ASP A 17 1.74 -9.43 1.09
C ASP A 17 0.33 -9.80 1.64
N PRO A 18 -0.47 -10.59 0.87
CA PRO A 18 -1.82 -10.90 1.26
C PRO A 18 -1.87 -11.75 2.54
N LEU A 19 -0.86 -12.61 2.77
CA LEU A 19 -0.85 -13.54 3.89
C LEU A 19 -0.58 -12.87 5.24
N GLY A 20 0.33 -11.88 5.31
CA GLY A 20 0.57 -11.13 6.54
C GLY A 20 -0.55 -10.15 6.86
N ASN A 21 -1.19 -9.58 5.83
CA ASN A 21 -2.25 -8.61 6.02
C ASN A 21 -3.57 -9.22 6.54
N ILE A 22 -3.92 -10.46 6.17
CA ILE A 22 -5.15 -11.14 6.64
C ILE A 22 -5.25 -11.23 8.19
N PRO A 23 -4.27 -11.77 8.94
CA PRO A 23 -4.36 -11.89 10.39
C PRO A 23 -4.26 -10.53 11.10
N ILE A 24 -3.55 -9.55 10.51
CA ILE A 24 -3.50 -8.17 11.03
C ILE A 24 -4.88 -7.51 10.90
N PHE A 25 -5.51 -7.61 9.73
CA PHE A 25 -6.88 -7.13 9.53
C PHE A 25 -7.88 -7.85 10.44
N ALA A 26 -7.74 -9.18 10.59
CA ALA A 26 -8.60 -9.96 11.45
C ALA A 26 -8.49 -9.50 12.93
N ASN A 27 -7.28 -9.24 13.41
CA ASN A 27 -7.02 -8.71 14.75
C ASN A 27 -7.48 -7.27 14.92
N ALA A 28 -7.21 -6.37 13.97
CA ALA A 28 -7.64 -4.98 14.04
C ALA A 28 -9.18 -4.85 14.09
N LEU A 29 -9.89 -5.70 13.35
CA LEU A 29 -11.36 -5.71 13.34
C LEU A 29 -11.97 -6.61 14.43
N ARG A 30 -11.18 -7.23 15.32
CA ARG A 30 -11.69 -8.16 16.34
C ARG A 30 -12.57 -7.49 17.40
N HIS A 31 -12.49 -6.16 17.56
CA HIS A 31 -13.31 -5.37 18.50
C HIS A 31 -14.54 -4.73 17.82
N VAL A 32 -14.74 -4.97 16.51
CA VAL A 32 -15.83 -4.37 15.74
C VAL A 32 -16.92 -5.42 15.50
N ALA A 33 -18.16 -5.10 15.88
CA ALA A 33 -19.32 -5.97 15.63
C ALA A 33 -19.43 -6.33 14.13
N PRO A 34 -19.71 -7.62 13.79
CA PRO A 34 -19.68 -8.11 12.40
C PRO A 34 -20.61 -7.33 11.46
N GLU A 35 -21.72 -6.83 11.98
CA GLU A 35 -22.72 -6.02 11.25
C GLU A 35 -22.18 -4.67 10.76
N ARG A 36 -21.18 -4.10 11.43
CA ARG A 36 -20.56 -2.79 11.06
C ARG A 36 -19.20 -2.95 10.39
N ARG A 37 -18.67 -4.17 10.34
CA ARG A 37 -17.32 -4.50 9.86
C ARG A 37 -17.10 -4.01 8.42
N ALA A 38 -18.05 -4.25 7.53
CA ALA A 38 -17.98 -3.81 6.13
C ALA A 38 -17.97 -2.28 5.97
N ARG A 39 -18.74 -1.55 6.79
CA ARG A 39 -18.79 -0.08 6.73
C ARG A 39 -17.51 0.57 7.21
N VAL A 40 -16.89 0.00 8.26
CA VAL A 40 -15.58 0.46 8.76
C VAL A 40 -14.49 0.18 7.73
N ILE A 41 -14.43 -1.04 7.17
CA ILE A 41 -13.47 -1.36 6.10
C ILE A 41 -13.61 -0.38 4.94
N LEU A 42 -14.84 -0.16 4.45
CA LEU A 42 -15.06 0.75 3.32
C LEU A 42 -14.59 2.17 3.64
N ARG A 43 -14.87 2.68 4.86
CA ARG A 43 -14.42 4.01 5.29
C ARG A 43 -12.90 4.11 5.36
N GLU A 44 -12.23 3.18 6.02
CA GLU A 44 -10.78 3.21 6.18
C GLU A 44 -10.07 3.04 4.82
N VAL A 45 -10.57 2.14 3.96
CA VAL A 45 -10.07 1.98 2.58
C VAL A 45 -10.30 3.25 1.77
N SER A 46 -11.45 3.92 1.92
CA SER A 46 -11.73 5.20 1.25
C SER A 46 -10.79 6.31 1.71
N ILE A 47 -10.47 6.36 3.01
CA ILE A 47 -9.50 7.34 3.55
C ILE A 47 -8.10 7.06 3.00
N ALA A 48 -7.64 5.80 3.05
CA ALA A 48 -6.35 5.41 2.50
C ALA A 48 -6.27 5.71 1.00
N PHE A 49 -7.32 5.41 0.24
CA PHE A 49 -7.41 5.72 -1.19
C PHE A 49 -7.36 7.24 -1.45
N GLY A 50 -8.10 8.04 -0.69
CA GLY A 50 -8.06 9.50 -0.79
C GLY A 50 -6.68 10.06 -0.47
N LEU A 51 -6.00 9.51 0.54
CA LEU A 51 -4.64 9.91 0.91
C LEU A 51 -3.64 9.55 -0.20
N LEU A 52 -3.73 8.35 -0.77
CA LEU A 52 -2.92 7.92 -1.91
C LEU A 52 -3.16 8.80 -3.14
N LEU A 53 -4.42 9.15 -3.44
CA LEU A 53 -4.74 10.09 -4.52
C LEU A 53 -4.14 11.47 -4.28
N ALA A 54 -4.29 12.02 -3.07
CA ALA A 54 -3.69 13.31 -2.73
C ALA A 54 -2.16 13.28 -2.89
N PHE A 55 -1.51 12.21 -2.40
CA PHE A 55 -0.07 11.99 -2.60
C PHE A 55 0.31 11.75 -4.06
N MET A 56 -0.56 11.18 -4.89
CA MET A 56 -0.28 11.04 -6.32
C MET A 56 -0.19 12.41 -7.00
N PHE A 57 -1.06 13.36 -6.65
CA PHE A 57 -1.04 14.71 -7.23
C PHE A 57 0.05 15.61 -6.64
N VAL A 58 0.31 15.51 -5.34
CA VAL A 58 1.21 16.42 -4.60
C VAL A 58 2.58 15.79 -4.32
N GLY A 59 2.73 14.48 -4.48
CA GLY A 59 3.90 13.71 -4.05
C GLY A 59 5.19 14.13 -4.74
N ASP A 60 5.19 14.36 -6.06
CA ASP A 60 6.39 14.83 -6.77
C ASP A 60 6.87 16.20 -6.24
N ARG A 61 5.94 17.12 -5.96
CA ARG A 61 6.25 18.41 -5.35
C ARG A 61 6.77 18.25 -3.92
N PHE A 62 6.17 17.38 -3.12
CA PHE A 62 6.61 17.07 -1.76
C PHE A 62 8.02 16.47 -1.73
N LEU A 63 8.30 15.52 -2.63
CA LEU A 63 9.61 14.87 -2.77
C LEU A 63 10.70 15.87 -3.17
N ARG A 64 10.40 16.78 -4.11
CA ARG A 64 11.35 17.85 -4.49
C ARG A 64 11.62 18.82 -3.34
N VAL A 65 10.64 19.16 -2.52
CA VAL A 65 10.83 20.03 -1.34
C VAL A 65 11.70 19.34 -0.28
N MET A 66 11.56 18.03 -0.10
CA MET A 66 12.41 17.25 0.80
C MET A 66 13.82 16.95 0.24
N GLY A 67 14.14 17.41 -0.97
CA GLY A 67 15.42 17.13 -1.63
C GLY A 67 15.61 15.66 -2.02
N LEU A 68 14.54 14.86 -2.01
CA LEU A 68 14.58 13.45 -2.35
C LEU A 68 14.47 13.30 -3.87
N SER A 69 15.59 12.91 -4.48
CA SER A 69 15.65 12.50 -5.88
C SER A 69 14.87 11.19 -6.07
N GLY A 70 14.30 10.96 -7.25
CA GLY A 70 13.66 9.67 -7.59
C GLY A 70 14.59 8.47 -7.36
N LEU A 71 15.91 8.67 -7.43
CA LEU A 71 16.94 7.69 -7.12
C LEU A 71 16.97 7.32 -5.62
N SER A 72 16.79 8.28 -4.72
CA SER A 72 16.68 8.05 -3.28
C SER A 72 15.42 7.26 -2.93
N LEU A 73 14.31 7.53 -3.62
CA LEU A 73 13.06 6.80 -3.44
C LEU A 73 13.17 5.35 -3.95
N GLN A 74 13.88 5.14 -5.04
CA GLN A 74 14.13 3.82 -5.60
C GLN A 74 15.02 2.96 -4.68
N ILE A 75 16.05 3.56 -4.07
CA ILE A 75 16.90 2.89 -3.07
C ILE A 75 16.11 2.61 -1.79
N ALA A 76 15.34 3.57 -1.29
CA ALA A 76 14.50 3.34 -0.11
C ALA A 76 13.46 2.24 -0.35
N GLY A 77 12.84 2.21 -1.53
CA GLY A 77 11.90 1.15 -1.93
C GLY A 77 12.55 -0.24 -1.99
N ALA A 78 13.83 -0.32 -2.37
CA ALA A 78 14.59 -1.57 -2.36
C ALA A 78 15.09 -2.01 -0.97
N VAL A 79 15.16 -1.10 0.01
CA VAL A 79 15.57 -1.39 1.39
C VAL A 79 14.39 -1.74 2.29
N VAL A 80 13.21 -1.19 2.01
CA VAL A 80 11.96 -1.47 2.74
C VAL A 80 11.32 -2.80 2.31
N LEU A 81 11.54 -3.22 1.06
CA LEU A 81 11.09 -4.50 0.50
C LEU A 81 12.06 -5.64 0.86
#